data_AF-A0A4V3AQ69-F1
#
_entry.id   AF-A0A4V3AQ69-F1
#
_cell.length_a   1.000
_cell.length_b   1.000
_cell.length_c   1.000
_cell.angle_alpha   90.00
_cell.angle_beta   90.00
_cell.angle_gamma   90.00
#
_symmetry.space_group_name_H-M   'P 1'
#
loop_
_entity.id
_entity.type
_entity.pdbx_description
1 polymer ?
#
loop_
_entity_poly.entity_id
_entity_poly.type
_entity_poly.pdbx_seq_one_letter_code
_entity_poly.pdbx_strand_id
1 'polypeptide(L)'
;MGFVKNYYELDVYKLSRELARDVFLISKKFPIEERFSLTDQIRRSPRSVGAQIAESWGKRRYVNHFISKLTDSDAEQYETRHWIEVASDCGLVSDKEVQDILEKCEAINIKLNAMIAKADQFCFIKK
;
A
#
# COMPACT_ATOMS: atom_id res chain seq x y z
N MET A 1 20.44 0.57 -13.70
CA MET A 1 19.06 0.21 -13.30
C MET A 1 18.32 -0.17 -14.58
N GLY A 2 17.82 -1.40 -14.72
CA GLY A 2 17.01 -1.76 -15.88
C GLY A 2 15.77 -0.87 -15.97
N PHE A 3 15.39 -0.45 -17.18
CA PHE A 3 14.16 0.32 -17.38
C PHE A 3 12.96 -0.55 -16.99
N VAL A 4 12.27 -0.16 -15.92
CA VAL A 4 10.98 -0.76 -15.52
C VAL A 4 10.00 -0.56 -16.66
N LYS A 5 9.50 -1.66 -17.23
CA LYS A 5 8.55 -1.63 -18.36
C LYS A 5 7.10 -1.71 -17.89
N ASN A 6 6.86 -2.28 -16.72
CA ASN A 6 5.50 -2.47 -16.19
C ASN A 6 5.42 -2.28 -14.67
N TYR A 7 4.24 -1.94 -14.16
CA TYR A 7 4.03 -1.63 -12.74
C TYR A 7 4.33 -2.84 -11.84
N TYR A 8 4.08 -4.06 -12.30
CA TYR A 8 4.32 -5.28 -11.52
C TYR A 8 5.82 -5.55 -11.25
N GLU A 9 6.70 -4.88 -11.98
CA GLU A 9 8.15 -4.97 -11.78
C GLU A 9 8.63 -4.05 -10.65
N LEU A 10 7.83 -3.03 -10.28
CA LEU A 10 8.16 -2.08 -9.22
C LEU A 10 8.25 -2.79 -7.86
N ASP A 11 9.34 -2.57 -7.14
CA ASP A 11 9.52 -3.11 -5.79
C ASP A 11 8.44 -2.64 -4.83
N VAL A 12 7.99 -1.38 -4.95
CA VAL A 12 6.89 -0.84 -4.13
C VAL A 12 5.56 -1.55 -4.41
N TYR A 13 5.33 -1.97 -5.66
CA TYR A 13 4.13 -2.75 -5.99
C TYR A 13 4.21 -4.17 -5.40
N LYS A 14 5.35 -4.85 -5.54
CA LYS A 14 5.55 -6.19 -4.94
C LYS A 14 5.36 -6.14 -3.42
N LEU A 15 5.92 -5.12 -2.77
CA LEU A 15 5.78 -4.91 -1.34
C LEU A 15 4.32 -4.63 -0.94
N SER A 16 3.57 -3.85 -1.72
CA SER A 16 2.14 -3.63 -1.46
C SER A 16 1.30 -4.92 -1.55
N ARG A 17 1.70 -5.86 -2.44
CA ARG A 17 1.06 -7.17 -2.56
C ARG A 17 1.37 -8.08 -1.37
N GLU A 18 2.59 -8.02 -0.86
CA GLU A 18 2.99 -8.71 0.37
C GLU A 18 2.22 -8.16 1.58
N LEU A 19 2.15 -6.83 1.74
CA LEU A 19 1.36 -6.17 2.77
C LEU A 19 -0.10 -6.67 2.75
N ALA A 20 -0.76 -6.62 1.60
CA ALA A 20 -2.15 -7.06 1.45
C ALA A 20 -2.35 -8.56 1.76
N ARG A 21 -1.36 -9.40 1.42
CA ARG A 21 -1.38 -10.83 1.74
C ARG A 21 -1.25 -11.05 3.25
N ASP A 22 -0.30 -10.40 3.90
CA ASP A 22 -0.02 -10.60 5.31
C ASP A 22 -1.20 -10.15 6.17
N VAL A 23 -1.75 -8.97 5.89
CA VAL A 23 -2.96 -8.47 6.57
C VAL A 23 -4.16 -9.41 6.34
N PHE A 24 -4.31 -9.94 5.12
CA PHE A 24 -5.35 -10.94 4.85
C PHE A 24 -5.16 -12.20 5.70
N LEU A 25 -3.94 -12.71 5.84
CA LEU A 25 -3.65 -13.90 6.66
C LEU A 25 -3.88 -13.64 8.15
N ILE A 26 -3.47 -12.48 8.66
CA ILE A 26 -3.72 -12.06 10.04
C ILE A 26 -5.23 -12.02 10.33
N SER A 27 -6.00 -11.35 9.46
CA SER A 27 -7.44 -11.18 9.62
C SER A 27 -8.25 -12.49 9.55
N LYS A 28 -7.66 -13.63 9.18
CA LYS A 28 -8.36 -14.93 9.24
C LYS A 28 -8.58 -15.43 10.66
N LYS A 29 -7.83 -14.90 11.63
CA LYS A 29 -7.91 -15.26 13.05
C LYS A 29 -9.00 -14.47 13.78
N PHE A 30 -9.58 -13.44 13.15
CA PHE A 30 -10.50 -12.53 13.81
C PHE A 30 -11.85 -13.23 14.08
N PRO A 31 -12.52 -12.90 15.20
CA PRO A 31 -13.87 -13.39 15.51
C PRO A 31 -14.86 -13.07 14.39
N ILE A 32 -15.90 -13.89 14.25
CA ILE A 32 -16.89 -13.72 13.18
C ILE A 32 -17.74 -12.47 13.38
N GLU A 33 -17.86 -12.01 14.63
CA GLU A 33 -18.55 -10.80 15.05
C GLU A 33 -17.90 -9.54 14.46
N GLU A 34 -16.58 -9.54 14.26
CA GLU A 34 -15.81 -8.43 13.69
C GLU A 34 -15.78 -8.42 12.15
N ARG A 35 -16.47 -9.38 11.51
CA ARG A 35 -16.39 -9.61 10.06
C ARG A 35 -16.83 -8.41 9.21
N PHE A 36 -17.87 -7.69 9.65
CA PHE A 36 -18.43 -6.54 8.93
C PHE A 36 -17.97 -5.18 9.49
N SER A 37 -17.12 -5.21 10.52
CA SER A 37 -16.54 -4.02 11.16
C SER A 37 -15.06 -3.94 10.78
N LEU A 38 -14.17 -4.29 11.71
CA LEU A 38 -12.73 -4.18 11.56
C LEU A 38 -12.17 -5.03 10.42
N THR A 39 -12.74 -6.22 10.18
CA THR A 39 -12.21 -7.14 9.16
C THR A 39 -12.37 -6.61 7.73
N ASP A 40 -13.43 -5.85 7.42
CA ASP A 40 -13.60 -5.27 6.09
C ASP A 40 -12.56 -4.16 5.85
N GLN A 41 -12.44 -3.25 6.81
CA GLN A 41 -11.54 -2.10 6.73
C GLN A 41 -10.08 -2.52 6.62
N ILE A 42 -9.64 -3.44 7.49
CA ILE A 42 -8.25 -3.91 7.51
C ILE A 42 -7.89 -4.68 6.22
N ARG A 43 -8.87 -5.27 5.52
CA ARG A 43 -8.63 -5.98 4.25
C ARG A 43 -8.64 -5.06 3.04
N ARG A 44 -9.35 -3.94 3.09
CA ARG A 44 -9.54 -3.04 1.94
C ARG A 44 -8.38 -2.08 1.75
N SER A 45 -7.97 -1.39 2.81
CA SER A 45 -6.89 -0.40 2.76
C SER A 45 -5.58 -0.94 2.16
N PRO A 46 -4.99 -2.09 2.59
CA PRO A 46 -3.72 -2.55 2.02
C PRO A 46 -3.84 -3.02 0.57
N ARG A 47 -5.03 -3.46 0.13
CA ARG A 47 -5.27 -3.80 -1.28
C ARG A 47 -5.34 -2.54 -2.15
N SER A 48 -5.86 -1.46 -1.60
CA SER A 48 -5.93 -0.16 -2.28
C SER A 48 -4.54 0.40 -2.57
N VAL A 49 -3.58 0.25 -1.65
CA VAL A 49 -2.16 0.66 -1.87
C VAL A 49 -1.63 0.18 -3.22
N GLY A 50 -1.73 -1.12 -3.50
CA GLY A 50 -1.28 -1.70 -4.77
C GLY A 50 -2.13 -1.31 -5.98
N ALA A 51 -3.45 -1.14 -5.79
CA ALA A 51 -4.35 -0.70 -6.84
C ALA A 51 -4.03 0.73 -7.31
N GLN A 52 -3.76 1.64 -6.37
CA GLN A 52 -3.39 3.02 -6.66
C GLN A 52 -2.03 3.11 -7.39
N ILE A 53 -1.06 2.24 -7.07
CA ILE A 53 0.22 2.14 -7.81
C ILE A 53 -0.02 1.70 -9.26
N ALA A 54 -0.87 0.69 -9.47
CA ALA A 54 -1.21 0.23 -10.82
C ALA A 54 -1.95 1.31 -11.62
N GLU A 55 -2.88 2.02 -10.99
CA GLU A 55 -3.60 3.13 -11.61
C GLU A 55 -2.66 4.30 -11.94
N SER A 56 -1.74 4.64 -11.03
CA SER A 56 -0.69 5.63 -11.27
C SER A 56 0.09 5.30 -12.53
N TRP A 57 0.52 4.05 -12.70
CA TRP A 57 1.23 3.60 -13.90
C TRP A 57 0.45 3.80 -15.20
N GLY A 58 -0.89 3.67 -15.15
CA GLY A 58 -1.78 3.98 -16.27
C GLY A 58 -1.90 5.47 -16.58
N LYS A 59 -1.63 6.35 -15.61
CA LYS A 59 -1.75 7.82 -15.72
C LYS A 59 -0.45 8.56 -16.05
N ARG A 60 0.60 7.83 -16.47
CA ARG A 60 1.94 8.36 -16.83
C ARG A 60 1.98 9.38 -17.98
N ARG A 61 0.86 9.63 -18.66
CA ARG A 61 0.73 10.71 -19.65
C ARG A 61 0.73 12.10 -18.99
N TYR A 62 0.26 12.22 -17.75
CA TYR A 62 0.16 13.48 -17.03
C TYR A 62 0.79 13.34 -15.65
N VAL A 63 1.93 13.99 -15.42
CA VAL A 63 2.74 13.86 -14.19
C VAL A 63 1.90 14.12 -12.93
N ASN A 64 1.04 15.13 -12.94
CA ASN A 64 0.20 15.45 -11.77
C ASN A 64 -0.80 14.34 -11.44
N HIS A 65 -1.35 13.63 -12.44
CA HIS A 65 -2.25 12.50 -12.21
C HIS A 65 -1.49 11.25 -11.73
N PHE A 66 -0.28 11.04 -12.24
CA PHE A 66 0.62 9.99 -11.75
C PHE A 66 0.96 10.21 -10.27
N ILE A 67 1.38 11.43 -9.90
CA ILE A 67 1.70 11.80 -8.51
C ILE A 67 0.48 11.69 -7.62
N SER A 68 -0.67 12.23 -8.03
CA SER A 68 -1.93 12.15 -7.26
C SER A 68 -2.28 10.71 -6.90
N LYS A 69 -2.07 9.76 -7.80
CA LYS A 69 -2.32 8.35 -7.49
C LYS A 69 -1.29 7.72 -6.56
N LEU A 70 -0.05 8.17 -6.59
CA LEU A 70 0.96 7.74 -5.61
C LEU A 70 0.68 8.31 -4.23
N THR A 71 0.17 9.55 -4.13
CA THR A 71 -0.24 10.12 -2.84
C THR A 71 -1.50 9.44 -2.29
N ASP A 72 -2.44 9.03 -3.16
CA ASP A 72 -3.57 8.18 -2.74
C ASP A 72 -3.06 6.84 -2.18
N SER A 73 -2.07 6.22 -2.84
CA SER A 73 -1.43 4.98 -2.35
C SER A 73 -0.76 5.16 -0.98
N ASP A 74 -0.12 6.32 -0.75
CA ASP A 74 0.52 6.64 0.53
C ASP A 74 -0.51 6.89 1.64
N ALA A 75 -1.64 7.54 1.32
CA ALA A 75 -2.75 7.69 2.26
C ALA A 75 -3.32 6.33 2.70
N GLU A 76 -3.46 5.38 1.76
CA GLU A 76 -4.00 4.04 2.02
C GLU A 76 -3.06 3.18 2.89
N GLN A 77 -1.74 3.40 2.84
CA GLN A 77 -0.85 2.72 3.80
C GLN A 77 -1.01 3.29 5.21
N TYR A 78 -1.23 4.61 5.36
CA TYR A 78 -1.51 5.19 6.68
C TYR A 78 -2.84 4.69 7.25
N GLU A 79 -3.84 4.51 6.40
CA GLU A 79 -5.09 3.86 6.80
C GLU A 79 -4.86 2.40 7.22
N THR A 80 -4.01 1.67 6.51
CA THR A 80 -3.62 0.30 6.91
C THR A 80 -2.96 0.29 8.30
N ARG A 81 -2.07 1.26 8.58
CA ARG A 81 -1.43 1.43 9.89
C ARG A 81 -2.47 1.65 10.99
N HIS A 82 -3.40 2.57 10.76
CA HIS A 82 -4.48 2.86 11.70
C HIS A 82 -5.26 1.59 12.04
N TRP A 83 -5.68 0.81 11.04
CA TRP A 83 -6.49 -0.38 11.28
C TRP A 83 -5.73 -1.54 11.95
N ILE A 84 -4.42 -1.69 11.71
CA ILE A 84 -3.64 -2.70 12.43
C ILE A 84 -3.41 -2.32 13.90
N GLU A 85 -3.25 -1.03 14.20
CA GLU A 85 -3.15 -0.51 15.58
C GLU A 85 -4.48 -0.70 16.32
N VAL A 86 -5.62 -0.38 15.68
CA VAL A 86 -6.96 -0.64 16.24
C VAL A 86 -7.16 -2.13 16.52
N ALA A 87 -6.71 -3.02 15.62
CA ALA A 87 -6.76 -4.45 15.87
C ALA A 87 -5.91 -4.88 17.07
N SER A 88 -4.79 -4.19 17.31
CA SER A 88 -3.90 -4.42 18.45
C SER A 88 -4.57 -4.01 19.75
N ASP A 89 -5.24 -2.84 19.77
CA ASP A 89 -5.99 -2.35 20.93
C ASP A 89 -7.13 -3.31 21.31
N CYS A 90 -7.70 -4.00 20.32
CA CYS A 90 -8.69 -5.06 20.52
C CYS A 90 -8.09 -6.43 20.92
N GLY A 91 -6.76 -6.56 21.00
CA GLY A 91 -6.08 -7.83 21.31
C GLY A 91 -6.19 -8.89 20.20
N LEU A 92 -6.46 -8.48 18.96
CA LEU A 92 -6.68 -9.39 17.81
C LEU A 92 -5.40 -9.71 17.04
N VAL A 93 -4.33 -8.95 17.28
CA VAL A 93 -3.02 -9.12 16.66
C VAL A 93 -1.92 -9.03 17.71
N SER A 94 -0.81 -9.73 17.47
CA SER A 94 0.36 -9.67 18.35
C SER A 94 1.26 -8.48 18.03
N ASP A 95 2.05 -8.03 19.01
CA ASP A 95 3.05 -6.95 18.82
C ASP A 95 3.99 -7.23 17.64
N LYS A 96 4.36 -8.50 17.43
CA LYS A 96 5.21 -8.90 16.31
C LYS A 96 4.51 -8.71 14.96
N GLU A 97 3.22 -9.07 14.88
CA GLU A 97 2.42 -8.87 13.67
C GLU A 97 2.24 -7.37 13.39
N VAL A 98 1.97 -6.56 14.41
CA VAL A 98 1.87 -5.10 14.27
C VAL A 98 3.18 -4.55 13.72
N GLN A 99 4.31 -4.85 14.36
CA GLN A 99 5.63 -4.37 13.94
C GLN A 99 5.94 -4.76 12.48
N ASP A 100 5.66 -6.01 12.09
CA ASP A 100 5.90 -6.50 10.72
C ASP A 100 5.05 -5.78 9.66
N ILE A 101 3.85 -5.34 10.03
CA ILE A 101 2.98 -4.55 9.13
C ILE A 101 3.46 -3.10 9.08
N LEU A 102 3.80 -2.49 10.22
CA LEU A 102 4.28 -1.11 10.29
C LEU A 102 5.60 -0.90 9.52
N GLU A 103 6.51 -1.87 9.58
CA GLU A 103 7.76 -1.87 8.81
C GLU A 103 7.51 -1.94 7.30
N LYS A 104 6.54 -2.75 6.85
CA LYS A 104 6.16 -2.79 5.43
C LYS A 104 5.52 -1.48 4.99
N CYS A 105 4.62 -0.90 5.80
CA CYS A 105 4.04 0.41 5.50
C CYS A 105 5.12 1.50 5.38
N GLU A 106 6.14 1.48 6.26
CA GLU A 106 7.26 2.41 6.19
C GLU A 106 8.08 2.24 4.91
N ALA A 107 8.42 0.99 4.58
CA ALA A 107 9.16 0.70 3.35
C ALA A 107 8.36 1.07 2.09
N ILE A 108 7.02 0.98 2.12
CA ILE A 108 6.15 1.48 1.05
C ILE A 108 6.22 3.00 0.97
N ASN A 109 6.04 3.71 2.08
CA ASN A 109 6.11 5.18 2.14
C ASN A 109 7.43 5.71 1.56
N ILE A 110 8.57 5.16 2.01
CA ILE A 110 9.90 5.55 1.53
C ILE A 110 10.01 5.37 0.00
N LYS A 111 9.51 4.24 -0.53
CA LYS A 111 9.59 3.95 -1.97
C LYS A 111 8.62 4.82 -2.79
N LEU A 112 7.40 5.07 -2.28
CA LEU A 112 6.44 5.98 -2.92
C LEU A 112 6.99 7.40 -2.98
N ASN A 113 7.54 7.90 -1.89
CA ASN A 113 8.16 9.23 -1.84
C ASN A 113 9.35 9.35 -2.81
N ALA A 114 10.21 8.33 -2.87
CA ALA A 114 11.30 8.29 -3.84
C ALA A 114 10.80 8.26 -5.30
N MET A 115 9.69 7.59 -5.57
CA MET A 115 9.06 7.51 -6.89
C MET A 115 8.36 8.83 -7.27
N ILE A 116 7.70 9.50 -6.32
CA ILE A 116 7.09 10.84 -6.49
C ILE A 116 8.17 11.87 -6.81
N ALA A 117 9.28 11.89 -6.06
CA ALA A 117 10.39 12.80 -6.26
C ALA A 117 11.07 12.64 -7.63
N LYS A 118 10.88 11.49 -8.29
CA LYS A 118 11.44 11.15 -9.61
C LYS A 118 10.35 10.89 -10.64
N ALA A 119 9.15 11.45 -10.46
CA ALA A 119 7.98 11.15 -11.29
C ALA A 119 8.21 11.42 -12.78
N ASP A 120 9.06 12.39 -13.09
CA ASP A 120 9.53 12.75 -14.43
C ASP A 120 10.22 11.58 -15.15
N GLN A 121 10.92 10.70 -14.41
CA GLN A 121 11.60 9.52 -14.95
C GLN A 121 10.64 8.38 -15.32
N PHE A 122 9.43 8.38 -14.74
CA PHE A 122 8.41 7.36 -15.00
C PHE A 122 7.40 7.82 -16.05
N CYS A 123 7.17 9.12 -16.16
CA CYS A 123 6.16 9.70 -17.04
C CYS A 123 6.67 9.97 -18.47
N PHE A 124 5.75 10.01 -19.42
CA PHE A 124 6.06 10.42 -20.79
C PHE A 124 6.12 11.96 -20.82
N ILE A 125 7.29 12.52 -20.56
CA ILE A 125 7.50 13.95 -20.76
C ILE A 125 7.43 14.22 -22.27
N LYS A 126 6.38 14.92 -22.71
CA LYS A 126 6.44 15.61 -24.00
C LYS A 126 7.44 16.74 -23.84
N LYS A 127 8.62 16.60 -24.46
CA LYS A 127 9.49 17.73 -24.76
C LYS A 127 8.78 18.68 -25.72
#